data_AF-A7TKJ0-F1
#
_entry.id   AF-A7TKJ0-F1
#
_cell.length_a   1.000
_cell.length_b   1.000
_cell.length_c   1.000
_cell.angle_alpha   90.00
_cell.angle_beta   90.00
_cell.angle_gamma   90.00
#
_symmetry.space_group_name_H-M   'P 1'
#
loop_
_entity.id
_entity.type
_entity.pdbx_description
1 polymer ?
#
loop_
_entity_poly.entity_id
_entity_poly.type
_entity_poly.pdbx_seq_one_letter_code
_entity_poly.pdbx_strand_id
1 'polypeptide(L)'
;MLKQIFQKRLLSSSRLLWQETVKTSGQSLKIQSSCPAGSVLTLNIKKAGKDPVALEDAEYPTWLWTVLDKEAQAEALSKDPLALRKKKLRQANRKNIKQNNFLKQI
;
A
#
# COMPACT_ATOMS: atom_id res chain seq x y z
N MET A 1 9.10 32.27 53.62
CA MET A 1 9.11 32.62 52.18
C MET A 1 9.78 31.51 51.42
N LEU A 2 9.11 30.95 50.40
CA LEU A 2 9.62 30.27 49.19
C LEU A 2 8.49 29.37 48.65
N LYS A 3 7.63 29.95 47.81
CA LYS A 3 6.60 29.21 47.09
C LYS A 3 7.29 28.38 46.01
N GLN A 4 7.20 27.05 46.09
CA GLN A 4 7.62 26.19 44.98
C GLN A 4 6.68 26.38 43.79
N ILE A 5 7.22 27.01 42.75
CA ILE A 5 6.54 27.25 41.47
C ILE A 5 6.59 25.94 40.68
N PHE A 6 5.53 25.14 40.75
CA PHE A 6 5.33 24.04 39.81
C PHE A 6 5.00 24.64 38.44
N GLN A 7 5.99 24.69 37.56
CA GLN A 7 5.80 25.00 36.15
C GLN A 7 4.95 23.89 35.52
N LYS A 8 3.66 24.19 35.31
CA LYS A 8 2.74 23.33 34.58
C LYS A 8 3.26 23.20 33.14
N ARG A 9 3.93 22.09 32.83
CA ARG A 9 4.25 21.71 31.46
C ARG A 9 2.92 21.61 30.70
N LEU A 10 2.69 22.54 29.78
CA LEU A 10 1.58 22.47 28.84
C LEU A 10 1.82 21.24 27.98
N LEU A 11 1.01 20.21 28.21
CA LEU A 11 0.93 19.04 27.33
C LEU A 11 0.54 19.57 25.94
N SER A 12 1.50 19.53 25.02
CA SER A 12 1.29 19.85 23.61
C SER A 12 0.10 19.04 23.11
N SER A 13 -0.97 19.73 22.74
CA SER A 13 -2.14 19.15 22.11
C SER A 13 -1.72 18.61 20.75
N SER A 14 -1.46 17.31 20.66
CA SER A 14 -1.35 16.64 19.38
C SER A 14 -2.71 16.80 18.68
N ARG A 15 -2.73 17.55 17.57
CA ARG A 15 -3.84 17.48 16.62
C ARG A 15 -3.83 16.08 16.04
N LEU A 16 -4.65 15.20 16.60
CA LEU A 16 -5.08 14.00 15.91
C LEU A 16 -5.96 14.46 14.75
N LEU A 17 -5.35 14.59 13.58
CA LEU A 17 -6.05 14.75 12.31
C LEU A 17 -6.74 13.40 12.03
N TRP A 18 -7.94 13.25 12.59
CA TRP A 18 -8.87 12.21 12.21
C TRP A 18 -9.19 12.40 10.73
N GLN A 19 -8.66 11.51 9.88
CA GLN A 19 -9.17 11.37 8.53
C GLN A 19 -10.49 10.61 8.60
N GLU A 20 -11.57 11.32 8.31
CA GLU A 20 -12.86 10.70 8.02
C GLU A 20 -12.71 9.90 6.72
N THR A 21 -12.81 8.58 6.83
CA THR A 21 -12.98 7.73 5.65
C THR A 21 -14.40 7.93 5.15
N VAL A 22 -14.56 8.76 4.12
CA VAL A 22 -15.82 8.89 3.40
C VAL A 22 -16.10 7.53 2.76
N LYS A 23 -16.93 6.71 3.42
CA LYS A 23 -17.47 5.48 2.84
C LYS A 23 -18.57 5.89 1.87
N THR A 24 -18.21 6.15 0.62
CA THR A 24 -19.15 6.31 -0.48
C THR A 24 -19.81 4.96 -0.77
N SER A 25 -21.01 4.78 -0.26
CA SER A 25 -21.90 3.67 -0.58
C SER A 25 -22.43 3.82 -2.02
N GLY A 26 -22.17 2.82 -2.87
CA GLY A 26 -23.13 2.46 -3.93
C GLY A 26 -22.99 3.13 -5.29
N GLN A 27 -21.77 3.40 -5.76
CA GLN A 27 -21.50 3.52 -7.20
C GLN A 27 -20.26 2.70 -7.49
N SER A 28 -20.28 1.83 -8.51
CA SER A 28 -19.08 1.17 -9.01
C SER A 28 -18.17 2.25 -9.59
N LEU A 29 -17.37 2.88 -8.73
CA LEU A 29 -16.33 3.80 -9.13
C LEU A 29 -15.42 2.97 -10.05
N LYS A 30 -15.50 3.24 -11.36
CA LYS A 30 -14.47 2.78 -12.30
C LYS A 30 -13.16 3.14 -11.62
N ILE A 31 -12.31 2.15 -11.36
CA ILE A 31 -11.01 2.36 -10.73
C ILE A 31 -10.30 3.38 -11.60
N GLN A 32 -10.33 4.63 -11.18
CA GLN A 32 -9.88 5.74 -12.00
C GLN A 32 -8.37 5.75 -11.88
N SER A 33 -7.68 5.64 -13.01
CA SER A 33 -6.25 5.82 -13.01
C SER A 33 -5.89 7.19 -12.46
N SER A 34 -4.77 7.25 -11.74
CA SER A 34 -4.27 8.52 -11.20
C SER A 34 -3.70 9.44 -12.28
N CYS A 35 -3.37 8.88 -13.45
CA CYS A 35 -2.70 9.57 -14.54
C CYS A 35 -3.67 9.70 -15.72
N PRO A 36 -4.03 10.92 -16.15
CA PRO A 36 -4.86 11.09 -17.34
C PRO A 36 -4.10 10.61 -18.59
N ALA A 37 -4.86 10.24 -19.61
CA ALA A 37 -4.32 9.91 -20.93
C ALA A 37 -3.52 11.10 -21.50
N GLY A 38 -2.44 10.81 -22.21
CA GLY A 38 -1.52 11.82 -22.73
C GLY A 38 -0.47 12.31 -21.72
N SER A 39 -0.48 11.82 -20.47
CA SER A 39 0.54 12.20 -19.49
C SER A 39 1.91 11.58 -19.84
N VAL A 40 2.94 12.42 -19.95
CA VAL A 40 4.31 11.98 -20.25
C VAL A 40 4.95 11.42 -18.98
N LEU A 41 5.39 10.16 -19.02
CA LEU A 41 6.00 9.49 -17.88
C LEU A 41 7.53 9.51 -18.00
N THR A 42 8.21 10.09 -17.02
CA THR A 42 9.68 10.18 -16.97
C THR A 42 10.30 8.83 -16.58
N LEU A 43 10.25 7.87 -17.50
CA LEU A 43 10.67 6.47 -17.27
C LEU A 43 11.81 6.04 -18.19
N ASN A 44 12.15 6.83 -19.21
CA ASN A 44 13.18 6.44 -20.15
C ASN A 44 14.58 6.53 -19.52
N ILE A 45 15.32 5.42 -19.60
CA ILE A 45 16.71 5.30 -19.12
C ILE A 45 17.71 5.41 -20.29
N LYS A 46 17.26 5.18 -21.53
CA LYS A 46 18.12 5.17 -22.71
C LYS A 46 18.36 6.59 -23.22
N LYS A 47 19.60 6.92 -23.55
CA LYS A 47 20.00 8.25 -24.07
C LYS A 47 19.27 8.66 -25.36
N ALA A 48 18.95 7.70 -26.23
CA ALA A 48 18.22 7.93 -27.48
C ALA A 48 16.75 7.44 -27.42
N GLY A 49 16.22 7.19 -26.22
CA GLY A 49 14.83 6.79 -26.04
C GLY A 49 13.89 8.00 -25.99
N LYS A 50 12.60 7.75 -26.20
CA LYS A 50 11.53 8.71 -25.94
C LYS A 50 10.79 8.28 -24.68
N ASP A 51 10.31 9.24 -23.91
CA ASP A 51 9.48 8.95 -22.74
C ASP A 51 8.13 8.36 -23.18
N PRO A 52 7.68 7.27 -22.55
CA PRO A 52 6.37 6.72 -22.83
C PRO A 52 5.27 7.67 -22.35
N VAL A 53 4.22 7.77 -23.15
CA VAL A 53 3.03 8.57 -22.85
C VAL A 53 1.93 7.62 -22.36
N ALA A 54 1.21 8.01 -21.32
CA ALA A 54 0.07 7.25 -20.82
C ALA A 54 -1.05 7.21 -21.86
N LEU A 55 -1.62 6.03 -22.05
CA LEU A 55 -2.77 5.77 -22.92
C LEU A 55 -4.07 5.91 -22.12
N GLU A 56 -5.20 5.71 -22.79
CA GLU A 56 -6.52 5.62 -22.14
C GLU A 56 -6.64 4.35 -21.28
N ASP A 57 -7.40 4.42 -20.19
CA ASP A 57 -7.57 3.32 -19.23
C ASP A 57 -8.12 2.02 -19.87
N ALA A 58 -8.89 2.16 -20.95
CA ALA A 58 -9.49 1.05 -21.69
C ALA A 58 -8.49 0.29 -22.58
N GLU A 59 -7.39 0.93 -22.98
CA GLU A 59 -6.35 0.30 -23.79
C GLU A 59 -5.43 -0.59 -22.95
N TYR A 60 -5.40 -0.37 -21.64
CA TYR A 60 -4.64 -1.20 -20.72
C TYR A 60 -5.36 -2.52 -20.44
N PRO A 61 -4.60 -3.63 -20.29
CA PRO A 61 -5.16 -4.91 -19.94
C PRO A 61 -5.93 -4.88 -18.61
N THR A 62 -7.02 -5.64 -18.54
CA THR A 62 -7.91 -5.69 -17.36
C THR A 62 -7.22 -6.14 -16.08
N TRP A 63 -6.18 -6.97 -16.17
CA TRP A 63 -5.44 -7.46 -15.01
C TRP A 63 -4.78 -6.33 -14.21
N LEU A 64 -4.42 -5.21 -14.85
CA LEU A 64 -3.74 -4.08 -14.21
C LEU A 64 -4.54 -3.52 -13.02
N TRP A 65 -5.86 -3.43 -13.20
CA TRP A 65 -6.77 -2.85 -12.22
C TRP A 65 -6.96 -3.76 -11.00
N THR A 66 -6.80 -5.07 -11.18
CA THR A 66 -6.95 -6.06 -10.09
C THR A 66 -5.69 -6.23 -9.24
N VAL A 67 -4.57 -5.60 -9.61
CA VAL A 67 -3.27 -5.86 -8.96
C VAL A 67 -3.28 -5.46 -7.48
N LEU A 68 -3.88 -4.32 -7.17
CA LEU A 68 -3.89 -3.75 -5.82
C LEU A 68 -5.06 -4.26 -4.96
N ASP A 69 -6.05 -4.88 -5.59
CA ASP A 69 -7.24 -5.41 -4.92
C ASP A 69 -6.90 -6.69 -4.14
N LYS A 70 -6.84 -6.56 -2.82
CA LYS A 70 -6.49 -7.67 -1.92
C LYS A 70 -7.46 -8.85 -2.04
N GLU A 71 -8.73 -8.56 -2.28
CA GLU A 71 -9.80 -9.56 -2.42
C GLU A 71 -9.63 -10.34 -3.74
N ALA A 72 -9.50 -9.63 -4.87
CA ALA A 72 -9.23 -10.24 -6.18
C ALA A 72 -7.97 -11.12 -6.17
N GLN A 73 -6.91 -10.66 -5.50
CA GLN A 73 -5.68 -11.43 -5.33
C GLN A 73 -5.84 -12.66 -4.41
N ALA A 74 -6.68 -12.57 -3.39
CA ALA A 74 -6.99 -13.71 -2.52
C ALA A 74 -7.81 -14.77 -3.25
N GLU A 75 -8.77 -14.35 -4.08
CA GLU A 75 -9.56 -15.23 -4.95
C GLU A 75 -8.71 -15.88 -6.05
N ALA A 76 -7.84 -15.12 -6.72
CA ALA A 76 -6.92 -15.69 -7.70
C ALA A 76 -6.01 -16.74 -7.07
N LEU A 77 -5.54 -16.50 -5.85
CA LEU A 77 -4.69 -17.43 -5.13
C LEU A 77 -5.45 -18.66 -4.59
N SER A 78 -6.74 -18.53 -4.25
CA SER A 78 -7.54 -19.66 -3.78
C SER A 78 -7.82 -20.68 -4.88
N LYS A 79 -7.87 -20.23 -6.14
CA LYS A 79 -8.01 -21.08 -7.33
C LYS A 79 -6.82 -22.04 -7.53
N ASP A 80 -5.62 -21.65 -7.05
CA ASP A 80 -4.38 -22.44 -7.19
C ASP A 80 -3.87 -22.97 -5.83
N PRO A 81 -4.23 -24.21 -5.43
CA PRO A 81 -3.85 -24.77 -4.12
C PRO A 81 -2.34 -24.80 -3.86
N LEU A 82 -1.54 -25.06 -4.91
CA LEU A 82 -0.09 -25.14 -4.81
C LEU A 82 0.55 -23.76 -4.59
N ALA A 83 0.06 -22.73 -5.28
CA ALA A 83 0.51 -21.35 -5.10
C ALA A 83 0.17 -20.82 -3.70
N LEU A 84 -1.03 -21.13 -3.22
CA LEU A 84 -1.47 -20.82 -1.87
C LEU A 84 -0.60 -21.47 -0.81
N ARG A 85 -0.31 -22.78 -0.94
CA ARG A 85 0.59 -23.50 -0.04
C ARG A 85 1.98 -22.88 -0.02
N LYS A 86 2.56 -22.56 -1.19
CA LYS A 86 3.87 -21.90 -1.30
C LYS A 86 3.90 -20.55 -0.59
N LYS A 87 2.83 -19.75 -0.71
CA LYS A 87 2.71 -18.46 0.00
C LYS A 87 2.68 -18.65 1.52
N LYS A 88 1.88 -19.61 2.02
CA LYS A 88 1.81 -19.94 3.46
C LYS A 88 3.16 -20.38 4.03
N LEU A 89 3.88 -21.25 3.32
CA LEU A 89 5.21 -21.71 3.75
C LEU A 89 6.22 -20.55 3.83
N ARG A 90 6.23 -19.65 2.83
CA ARG A 90 7.10 -18.45 2.89
C ARG A 90 6.76 -17.56 4.08
N GLN A 91 5.47 -17.39 4.41
CA GLN A 91 5.05 -16.61 5.57
C GLN A 91 5.50 -17.28 6.88
N ALA A 92 5.32 -18.59 7.03
CA ALA A 92 5.77 -19.34 8.20
C ALA A 92 7.29 -19.25 8.37
N ASN A 93 8.06 -19.44 7.30
CA ASN A 93 9.52 -19.34 7.34
C ASN A 93 9.99 -17.95 7.79
N ARG A 94 9.37 -16.87 7.27
CA ARG A 94 9.68 -15.50 7.72
C ARG A 94 9.38 -15.30 9.21
N LYS A 95 8.27 -15.86 9.71
CA LYS A 95 7.92 -15.79 11.14
C LYS A 95 8.95 -16.53 11.99
N ASN A 96 9.33 -17.75 11.59
CA ASN A 96 10.32 -18.56 12.31
C ASN A 96 11.70 -17.87 12.34
N ILE A 97 12.14 -17.29 11.22
CA ILE A 97 13.40 -16.52 11.16
C ILE A 97 13.34 -15.32 12.11
N LYS A 98 12.25 -14.55 12.08
CA LYS A 98 12.08 -13.40 12.99
C LYS A 98 12.08 -13.83 14.46
N GLN A 99 11.40 -14.92 14.79
CA GLN A 99 11.36 -15.47 16.14
C GLN A 99 12.74 -15.95 16.59
N ASN A 100 13.46 -16.70 15.75
CA ASN A 100 14.81 -17.16 16.06
C ASN A 100 15.79 -15.99 16.24
N ASN A 101 15.69 -14.97 15.40
CA ASN A 101 16.52 -13.77 15.55
C ASN A 101 16.18 -13.00 16.83
N PHE A 102 14.90 -12.92 17.21
CA PHE A 102 14.47 -12.31 18.46
C PHE A 102 15.01 -13.08 19.69
N LEU A 103 14.89 -14.40 19.70
CA LEU A 103 15.40 -15.25 20.79
C LEU A 103 16.93 -15.23 20.91
N LYS A 104 17.65 -14.96 19.82
CA LYS A 104 19.11 -14.80 19.82
C LYS A 104 19.58 -13.46 20.38
N GLN A 105 18.72 -12.45 20.43
CA GLN A 105 19.06 -11.10 20.90
C GLN A 105 18.89 -10.93 22.42
N ILE A 106 18.15 -11.84 23.05
CA ILE A 106 17.99 -11.95 24.51
C ILE A 106 19.11 -12.81 25.05
#